data_AF-A0A7Z1KIN8-F1
#
_entry.id   AF-A0A7Z1KIN8-F1
#
_cell.length_a   1.000
_cell.length_b   1.000
_cell.length_c   1.000
_cell.angle_alpha   90.00
_cell.angle_beta   90.00
_cell.angle_gamma   90.00
#
_symmetry.space_group_name_H-M   'P 1'
#
loop_
_entity.id
_entity.type
_entity.pdbx_description
1 polymer ?
#
loop_
_entity_poly.entity_id
_entity_poly.type
_entity_poly.pdbx_seq_one_letter_code
_entity_poly.pdbx_strand_id
1 'polypeptide(L)'
;HIYLANPKAKRNEYVDGLQVRELYFDKIKAIDPLSRQFLVVKNPQRKGESDDFAAFARLELGKAAYYLPVLSASKPQLELFDEIWKEGMKPEEWLDTYLEQANLI
;
A
#
# COMPACT_ATOMS: atom_id res chain seq x y z
N HIS A 1 -14.22 -6.00 -1.99
CA HIS A 1 -12.92 -6.65 -1.79
C HIS A 1 -11.80 -5.79 -2.34
N ILE A 2 -10.65 -5.74 -1.67
CA ILE A 2 -9.43 -5.10 -2.15
C ILE A 2 -8.36 -6.19 -2.25
N TYR A 3 -7.79 -6.35 -3.44
CA TYR A 3 -6.73 -7.32 -3.69
C TYR A 3 -5.43 -6.60 -4.03
N LEU A 4 -4.43 -6.77 -3.17
CA LEU A 4 -3.08 -6.27 -3.39
C LEU A 4 -2.33 -7.17 -4.39
N ALA A 5 -1.24 -6.65 -4.95
CA ALA A 5 -0.35 -7.44 -5.79
C ALA A 5 0.13 -8.70 -5.05
N ASN A 6 -0.10 -9.87 -5.64
CA ASN A 6 0.44 -11.12 -5.14
C ASN A 6 0.88 -12.03 -6.30
N PRO A 7 2.11 -11.87 -6.81
CA PRO A 7 2.66 -12.70 -7.88
C PRO A 7 2.73 -14.19 -7.51
N LYS A 8 2.80 -14.48 -6.20
CA LYS A 8 2.88 -15.84 -5.64
C LYS A 8 1.51 -16.46 -5.37
N ALA A 9 0.41 -15.78 -5.70
CA ALA A 9 -0.94 -16.30 -5.48
C ALA A 9 -1.13 -17.65 -6.18
N LYS A 10 -1.78 -18.57 -5.47
CA LYS A 10 -2.14 -19.90 -5.97
C LYS A 10 -3.63 -19.97 -6.26
N ARG A 11 -3.99 -20.65 -7.35
CA ARG A 11 -5.37 -20.70 -7.84
C ARG A 11 -6.31 -21.36 -6.83
N ASN A 12 -5.89 -22.45 -6.19
CA ASN A 12 -6.69 -23.16 -5.19
C ASN A 12 -7.00 -22.31 -3.94
N GLU A 13 -6.08 -21.44 -3.53
CA GLU A 13 -6.29 -20.55 -2.38
C GLU A 13 -7.25 -19.41 -2.75
N TYR A 14 -7.11 -18.83 -3.95
CA TYR A 14 -7.87 -17.65 -4.36
C TYR A 14 -9.22 -17.98 -5.00
N VAL A 15 -9.24 -18.84 -6.01
CA VAL A 15 -10.44 -19.17 -6.78
C VAL A 15 -11.31 -20.15 -5.99
N ASP A 16 -10.73 -21.25 -5.49
CA ASP A 16 -11.53 -22.27 -4.79
C ASP A 16 -11.80 -21.89 -3.33
N GLY A 17 -10.77 -21.37 -2.64
CA GLY A 17 -10.86 -20.96 -1.23
C GLY A 17 -11.59 -19.64 -1.02
N LEU A 18 -11.05 -18.55 -1.58
CA LEU A 18 -11.60 -17.20 -1.42
C LEU A 18 -12.71 -16.86 -2.44
N GLN A 19 -13.05 -17.77 -3.35
CA GLN A 19 -14.10 -17.59 -4.36
C GLN A 19 -13.86 -16.37 -5.27
N VAL A 20 -12.59 -16.04 -5.53
CA VAL A 20 -12.21 -15.00 -6.48
C VAL A 20 -12.50 -15.47 -7.90
N ARG A 21 -13.24 -14.68 -8.69
CA ARG A 21 -13.48 -15.01 -10.11
C ARG A 21 -12.15 -15.20 -10.84
N GLU A 22 -12.06 -16.19 -11.74
CA GLU A 22 -10.81 -16.49 -12.47
C GLU A 22 -10.21 -15.27 -13.18
N LEU A 23 -11.08 -14.45 -13.80
CA LEU A 23 -10.69 -13.20 -14.44
C LEU A 23 -9.91 -12.29 -13.48
N TYR A 24 -10.31 -12.19 -12.22
CA TYR A 24 -9.66 -11.33 -11.23
C TYR A 24 -8.37 -11.95 -10.70
N PHE A 25 -8.29 -13.28 -10.56
CA PHE A 25 -7.08 -13.97 -10.15
C PHE A 25 -5.89 -13.66 -11.07
N ASP A 26 -6.10 -13.74 -12.39
CA ASP A 26 -5.04 -13.46 -13.36
C ASP A 26 -4.61 -11.98 -13.29
N LYS A 27 -5.57 -11.06 -13.06
CA LYS A 27 -5.27 -9.63 -12.84
C LYS A 27 -4.46 -9.39 -11.57
N ILE A 28 -4.80 -10.05 -10.45
CA ILE A 28 -4.11 -9.93 -9.15
C ILE A 28 -2.65 -10.38 -9.25
N LYS A 29 -2.38 -11.49 -9.96
CA LYS A 29 -1.01 -11.99 -10.17
C LYS A 29 -0.17 -11.08 -11.05
N ALA A 30 -0.81 -10.36 -11.98
CA ALA A 30 -0.15 -9.47 -12.93
C ALA A 30 0.10 -8.05 -12.39
N ILE A 31 -0.43 -7.70 -11.21
CA ILE A 31 -0.15 -6.39 -10.60
C ILE A 31 1.34 -6.33 -10.23
N ASP A 32 2.05 -5.32 -10.73
CA ASP A 32 3.41 -5.03 -10.29
C ASP A 32 3.40 -4.65 -8.80
N PRO A 33 4.09 -5.40 -7.91
CA PRO A 33 4.15 -5.10 -6.48
C PRO A 33 4.66 -3.70 -6.15
N LEU A 34 5.45 -3.08 -7.03
CA LEU A 34 6.01 -1.74 -6.82
C LEU A 34 5.11 -0.61 -7.33
N SER A 35 4.07 -0.94 -8.12
CA SER A 35 3.19 0.05 -8.75
C SER A 35 2.28 0.82 -7.78
N ARG A 36 2.12 0.31 -6.55
CA ARG A 36 1.12 0.77 -5.56
C ARG A 36 -0.32 0.65 -6.08
N GLN A 37 -0.55 -0.21 -7.05
CA GLN A 37 -1.88 -0.51 -7.57
C GLN A 37 -2.51 -1.70 -6.85
N PHE A 38 -3.83 -1.72 -6.79
CA PHE A 38 -4.61 -2.82 -6.26
C PHE A 38 -5.95 -2.91 -6.99
N LEU A 39 -6.50 -4.12 -7.05
CA LEU A 39 -7.80 -4.38 -7.65
C LEU A 39 -8.89 -4.18 -6.60
N VAL A 40 -9.86 -3.30 -6.89
CA VAL A 40 -11.06 -3.11 -6.10
C VAL A 40 -12.22 -3.77 -6.80
N VAL A 41 -12.88 -4.71 -6.14
CA VAL A 41 -14.10 -5.39 -6.62
C VAL A 41 -15.27 -5.05 -5.71
N LYS A 42 -16.36 -4.57 -6.29
CA LYS A 42 -17.63 -4.25 -5.64
C LYS A 42 -18.78 -4.99 -6.33
N ASN A 43 -19.89 -5.11 -5.62
CA ASN A 43 -21.14 -5.55 -6.20
C ASN A 43 -21.56 -4.66 -7.40
N PRO A 44 -22.45 -5.14 -8.29
CA PRO A 44 -22.95 -4.36 -9.41
C PRO A 44 -23.42 -2.96 -8.97
N GLN A 45 -23.06 -1.91 -9.70
CA GLN A 45 -23.27 -0.53 -9.25
C GLN A 45 -24.52 0.11 -9.89
N ARG A 46 -25.07 -0.49 -10.95
CA ARG A 46 -26.28 0.00 -11.64
C ARG A 46 -27.36 -1.07 -11.74
N LYS A 47 -28.62 -0.63 -11.71
CA LYS A 47 -29.78 -1.52 -11.88
C LYS A 47 -29.71 -2.17 -13.26
N GLY A 48 -29.71 -3.50 -13.29
CA GLY A 48 -29.64 -4.31 -14.52
C GLY A 48 -28.24 -4.84 -14.84
N GLU A 49 -27.21 -4.45 -14.10
CA GLU A 49 -25.89 -5.10 -14.19
C GLU A 49 -25.91 -6.43 -13.41
N SER A 50 -25.47 -7.51 -14.05
CA SER A 50 -25.28 -8.82 -13.43
C SER A 50 -23.84 -9.04 -12.94
N ASP A 51 -22.88 -8.29 -13.49
CA ASP A 51 -21.47 -8.43 -13.17
C ASP A 51 -20.99 -7.46 -12.10
N ASP A 52 -20.03 -7.94 -11.29
CA ASP A 52 -19.36 -7.14 -10.28
C ASP A 52 -18.57 -6.01 -10.94
N PHE A 53 -18.62 -4.83 -10.33
CA PHE A 53 -17.76 -3.73 -10.71
C PHE A 53 -16.33 -4.03 -10.25
N ALA A 54 -15.36 -3.94 -11.17
CA ALA A 54 -13.94 -4.10 -10.86
C ALA A 54 -13.12 -2.96 -11.46
N ALA A 55 -12.22 -2.39 -10.66
CA ALA A 55 -11.33 -1.32 -11.09
C ALA A 55 -9.95 -1.43 -10.44
N PHE A 56 -8.92 -1.02 -11.17
CA PHE A 56 -7.61 -0.77 -10.57
C PHE A 56 -7.62 0.59 -9.91
N ALA A 57 -7.24 0.63 -8.64
CA ALA A 57 -6.93 1.85 -7.92
C ALA A 57 -5.43 1.93 -7.70
N ARG A 58 -4.87 3.14 -7.71
CA ARG A 58 -3.46 3.41 -7.38
C ARG A 58 -3.43 4.25 -6.11
N LEU A 59 -2.63 3.83 -5.13
CA LEU A 59 -2.38 4.66 -3.96
C LEU A 59 -1.45 5.82 -4.34
N GLU A 60 -2.01 7.01 -4.33
CA GLU A 60 -1.31 8.28 -4.45
C GLU A 60 -1.47 8.99 -3.10
N LEU A 61 -0.35 9.33 -2.47
CA LEU A 61 -0.35 9.92 -1.12
C LEU A 61 -0.15 11.44 -1.16
N GLY A 62 0.20 12.01 -2.31
CA GLY A 62 0.42 13.43 -2.51
C GLY A 62 1.36 13.99 -1.45
N LYS A 63 0.91 15.05 -0.77
CA LYS A 63 1.65 15.69 0.33
C LYS A 63 1.81 14.78 1.55
N ALA A 64 0.94 13.80 1.77
CA ALA A 64 1.07 12.87 2.89
C ALA A 64 2.28 11.93 2.72
N ALA A 65 2.79 11.76 1.50
CA ALA A 65 4.00 10.97 1.25
C ALA A 65 5.21 11.50 2.02
N TYR A 66 5.26 12.82 2.29
CA TYR A 66 6.31 13.47 3.07
C TYR A 66 6.48 12.88 4.47
N TYR A 67 5.41 12.36 5.08
CA TYR A 67 5.42 11.82 6.43
C TYR A 67 5.75 10.32 6.50
N LEU A 68 5.87 9.63 5.35
CA LEU A 68 6.19 8.21 5.32
C LEU A 68 7.47 7.80 6.05
N PRO A 69 8.55 8.62 6.11
CA PRO A 69 9.75 8.24 6.84
C PRO A 69 9.52 7.97 8.33
N VAL A 70 8.47 8.51 8.95
CA VAL A 70 8.11 8.22 10.35
C VAL A 70 7.68 6.77 10.55
N LEU A 71 7.13 6.14 9.51
CA LEU A 71 6.64 4.75 9.56
C LEU A 71 7.68 3.74 9.07
N SER A 72 8.87 4.19 8.69
CA SER A 72 9.89 3.34 8.12
C SER A 72 10.75 2.68 9.19
N ALA A 73 11.10 1.43 8.94
CA ALA A 73 12.08 0.68 9.74
C ALA A 73 13.33 0.34 8.92
N SER A 74 13.62 1.12 7.87
CA SER A 74 14.85 0.93 7.09
C SER A 74 16.06 1.37 7.91
N LYS A 75 17.18 0.65 7.76
CA LYS A 75 18.41 0.95 8.50
C LYS A 75 18.86 2.43 8.38
N PRO A 76 18.94 3.03 7.17
CA PRO A 76 19.37 4.43 7.04
C PRO A 76 18.46 5.42 7.77
N GLN A 77 17.15 5.17 7.79
CA GLN A 77 16.19 6.06 8.45
C GLN A 77 16.22 5.89 9.97
N LEU A 78 16.48 4.68 10.47
CA LEU A 78 16.68 4.43 11.90
C LEU A 78 17.98 5.09 12.40
N GLU A 79 19.08 4.98 11.66
CA GLU A 79 20.35 5.64 12.03
C GLU A 79 20.19 7.16 12.10
N LEU A 80 19.52 7.77 11.10
CA LEU A 80 19.20 9.20 11.13
C LEU A 80 18.28 9.59 12.30
N PHE A 81 17.27 8.76 12.59
CA PHE A 81 16.39 8.98 13.73
C PHE A 81 17.17 8.99 15.05
N ASP A 82 18.07 8.03 15.26
CA ASP A 82 18.88 7.90 16.48
C ASP A 82 19.87 9.06 16.66
N GLU A 83 20.30 9.71 15.56
CA GLU A 83 21.14 10.91 15.62
C GLU A 83 20.38 12.16 16.08
N ILE A 84 19.10 12.28 15.69
CA ILE A 84 18.28 13.48 15.93
C ILE A 84 17.51 13.35 17.25
N TRP A 85 16.82 12.23 17.45
CA TRP A 85 15.95 12.01 18.58
C TRP A 85 16.75 11.62 19.83
N LYS A 86 16.34 12.15 20.98
CA LYS A 86 16.88 11.79 22.29
C LYS A 86 15.75 11.50 23.26
N GLU A 87 16.04 10.62 24.22
CA GLU A 87 15.06 10.24 25.24
C GLU A 87 14.46 11.47 25.93
N GLY A 88 13.13 11.53 25.98
CA GLY A 88 12.37 12.62 26.58
C GLY A 88 11.97 13.76 25.63
N MET A 89 12.48 13.80 24.39
CA MET A 89 12.04 14.79 23.40
C MET A 89 10.58 14.57 22.98
N LYS A 90 9.83 15.67 22.86
CA LYS A 90 8.50 15.70 22.28
C LYS A 90 8.56 15.75 20.75
N PRO A 91 7.53 15.27 20.02
CA PRO A 91 7.50 15.29 18.56
C PRO A 91 7.84 16.65 17.93
N GLU A 92 7.38 17.74 18.52
CA GLU A 92 7.60 19.09 17.99
C GLU A 92 9.08 19.53 18.01
N GLU A 93 9.92 18.84 18.79
CA GLU A 93 11.34 19.16 18.96
C GLU A 93 12.24 18.47 17.92
N TRP A 94 11.77 17.43 17.24
CA TRP A 94 12.61 16.62 16.34
C TRP A 94 11.95 16.26 15.00
N LEU A 95 10.60 16.21 14.93
CA LEU A 95 9.88 15.63 13.80
C LEU A 95 10.15 16.37 12.49
N ASP A 96 10.10 17.70 12.51
CA ASP A 96 10.33 18.50 11.30
C ASP A 96 11.76 18.32 10.78
N THR A 97 12.76 18.39 11.66
CA THR A 97 14.18 18.18 11.31
C THR A 97 14.43 16.77 10.78
N TYR A 98 13.83 15.75 11.40
CA TYR A 98 13.92 14.38 10.93
C TYR A 98 13.27 14.22 9.55
N LEU A 99 12.06 14.74 9.36
CA LEU A 99 11.35 14.64 8.07
C LEU A 99 12.10 15.37 6.95
N GLU A 100 12.66 16.55 7.21
CA GLU A 100 13.46 17.29 6.23
C GLU A 100 14.66 16.48 5.75
N GLN A 101 15.37 15.81 6.67
CA GLN A 101 16.56 15.03 6.32
C GLN A 101 16.22 13.64 5.77
N ALA A 102 15.22 12.96 6.33
CA ALA A 102 14.84 11.60 5.96
C ALA A 102 14.22 11.52 4.55
N ASN A 103 13.66 12.62 4.04
CA ASN A 103 13.17 12.69 2.66
C ASN A 103 14.29 12.97 1.62
N LEU A 104 15.54 13.15 2.06
CA LEU A 104 16.71 13.32 1.18
C LEU A 104 17.50 12.02 0.98
N ILE A 105 17.16 10.95 1.71
CA ILE A 105 17.84 9.65 1.72
C ILE A 105 16.95 8.52 1.19
#